data_AF-A0A9E1UWQ5-F1
#
_entry.id   AF-A0A9E1UWQ5-F1
#
_cell.length_a   1.000
_cell.length_b   1.000
_cell.length_c   1.000
_cell.angle_alpha   90.00
_cell.angle_beta   90.00
_cell.angle_gamma   90.00
#
_symmetry.space_group_name_H-M   'P 1'
#
loop_
_entity.id
_entity.type
_entity.pdbx_description
1 polymer ?
#
loop_
_entity_poly.entity_id
_entity_poly.type
_entity_poly.pdbx_seq_one_letter_code
_entity_poly.pdbx_strand_id
1 'polypeptide(L)'
;ARQVLPDGTLGKIFCLGKTPPEQDQLTFQAAPSDDPQFAPLAKAIREQFPRRRLPKGIDTNRLCEATYYQAKDGRQVVLMRDDCYSHRLYVSISDDGRAWPTAYPTDIPDSPSLTTNVALPDGTVLLIGNQMAPAFDNPGKPDHYGRDPLLVSVSADGYTFSRAYALRCGQQEWHIPRKLVRGRGGGAQYPSALVHGKHLYVLYSMGKEDVWISRVPLSDLGLSGAR
;
A
#
# COMPACT_ATOMS: atom_id res chain seq x y z
N ALA A 1 9.45 16.03 -0.44
CA ALA A 1 10.11 15.87 0.87
C ALA A 1 10.48 17.26 1.39
N ARG A 2 10.64 17.42 2.70
CA ARG A 2 11.19 18.64 3.30
C ARG A 2 11.91 18.29 4.58
N GLN A 3 12.85 19.14 4.98
CA GLN A 3 13.53 19.01 6.25
C GLN A 3 12.57 19.32 7.40
N VAL A 4 12.65 18.54 8.49
CA VAL A 4 12.05 18.88 9.78
C VAL A 4 13.21 19.15 10.72
N LEU A 5 13.29 20.37 11.25
CA LEU A 5 14.35 20.81 12.13
C LEU A 5 14.09 20.34 13.58
N PRO A 6 15.11 20.29 14.45
CA PRO A 6 14.95 19.80 15.83
C PRO A 6 13.90 20.55 16.67
N ASP A 7 13.66 21.81 16.34
CA ASP A 7 12.63 22.66 16.97
C ASP A 7 11.23 22.46 16.36
N GLY A 8 11.07 21.51 15.44
CA GLY A 8 9.82 21.24 14.73
C GLY A 8 9.55 22.18 13.56
N THR A 9 10.42 23.17 13.31
CA THR A 9 10.27 24.05 12.14
C THR A 9 10.55 23.30 10.85
N LEU A 10 9.96 23.80 9.78
CA LEU A 10 9.81 23.07 8.52
C LEU A 10 10.62 23.78 7.45
N GLY A 11 11.58 23.06 6.87
CA GLY A 11 12.39 23.57 5.78
C GLY A 11 11.63 23.66 4.46
N LYS A 12 12.32 24.16 3.45
CA LYS A 12 11.83 24.20 2.06
C LYS A 12 11.43 22.81 1.56
N ILE A 13 10.42 22.79 0.68
CA ILE A 13 9.96 21.58 0.02
C ILE A 13 10.81 21.35 -1.24
N PHE A 14 11.16 20.10 -1.48
CA PHE A 14 11.74 19.65 -2.74
C PHE A 14 11.08 18.35 -3.22
N CYS A 15 11.06 18.16 -4.53
CA CYS A 15 10.60 16.93 -5.17
C CYS A 15 11.77 15.96 -5.36
N LEU A 16 11.49 14.66 -5.32
CA LEU A 16 12.43 13.64 -5.80
C LEU A 16 12.38 13.50 -7.34
N GLY A 17 11.58 14.31 -8.02
CA GLY A 17 11.59 14.45 -9.48
C GLY A 17 12.32 15.72 -9.90
N LYS A 18 12.85 15.72 -11.12
CA LYS A 18 13.43 16.94 -11.74
C LYS A 18 12.36 17.92 -12.20
N THR A 19 11.15 17.44 -12.45
CA THR A 19 10.01 18.24 -12.88
C THR A 19 9.03 18.33 -11.71
N PRO A 20 9.05 19.44 -10.95
CA PRO A 20 8.06 19.64 -9.91
C PRO A 20 6.70 19.99 -10.55
N PRO A 21 5.58 19.88 -9.80
CA PRO A 21 4.26 20.31 -10.28
C PRO A 21 4.23 21.80 -10.64
N GLU A 22 3.18 22.23 -11.34
CA GLU A 22 2.92 23.65 -11.63
C GLU A 22 2.89 24.46 -10.32
N GLN A 23 3.86 25.37 -10.17
CA GLN A 23 4.16 26.00 -8.88
C GLN A 23 3.09 26.98 -8.40
N ASP A 24 2.37 27.59 -9.35
CA ASP A 24 1.29 28.54 -9.11
C ASP A 24 0.04 27.89 -8.50
N GLN A 25 -0.10 26.57 -8.60
CA GLN A 25 -1.18 25.81 -7.97
C GLN A 25 -0.82 25.30 -6.56
N LEU A 26 0.42 25.50 -6.10
CA LEU A 26 0.89 24.94 -4.83
C LEU A 26 0.85 25.98 -3.71
N THR A 27 0.27 25.61 -2.57
CA THR A 27 0.40 26.38 -1.31
C THR A 27 1.86 26.55 -0.87
N PHE A 28 2.73 25.61 -1.27
CA PHE A 28 4.15 25.62 -0.96
C PHE A 28 4.96 25.30 -2.21
N GLN A 29 5.84 26.22 -2.60
CA GLN A 29 6.76 25.99 -3.72
C GLN A 29 7.67 24.78 -3.44
N ALA A 30 7.91 23.98 -4.47
CA ALA A 30 8.69 22.77 -4.40
C ALA A 30 9.86 22.82 -5.38
N ALA A 31 11.08 22.81 -4.86
CA ALA A 31 12.30 22.80 -5.66
C ALA A 31 12.48 21.44 -6.38
N PRO A 32 13.11 21.42 -7.57
CA PRO A 32 13.41 20.17 -8.27
C PRO A 32 14.54 19.39 -7.57
N SER A 33 14.65 18.09 -7.87
CA SER A 33 15.64 17.23 -7.22
C SER A 33 17.11 17.54 -7.56
N ASP A 34 17.35 18.33 -8.61
CA ASP A 34 18.68 18.76 -9.08
C ASP A 34 19.02 20.20 -8.70
N ASP A 35 18.17 20.86 -7.90
CA ASP A 35 18.55 22.09 -7.20
C ASP A 35 19.81 21.82 -6.37
N PRO A 36 20.88 22.64 -6.48
CA PRO A 36 22.14 22.44 -5.75
C PRO A 36 21.96 22.29 -4.22
N GLN A 37 20.94 22.93 -3.64
CA GLN A 37 20.62 22.81 -2.22
C GLN A 37 20.14 21.40 -1.85
N PHE A 38 19.40 20.72 -2.74
CA PHE A 38 18.74 19.44 -2.45
C PHE A 38 19.36 18.24 -3.17
N ALA A 39 20.19 18.45 -4.20
CA ALA A 39 20.79 17.36 -4.97
C ALA A 39 21.54 16.33 -4.11
N PRO A 40 22.34 16.71 -3.09
CA PRO A 40 22.99 15.74 -2.21
C PRO A 40 21.99 14.90 -1.41
N LEU A 41 20.93 15.54 -0.89
CA LEU A 41 19.89 14.88 -0.10
C LEU A 41 19.01 13.97 -0.98
N ALA A 42 18.63 14.43 -2.17
CA ALA A 42 17.88 13.64 -3.13
C ALA A 42 18.67 12.40 -3.57
N LYS A 43 19.99 12.52 -3.75
CA LYS A 43 20.89 11.39 -4.00
C LYS A 43 20.90 10.41 -2.82
N ALA A 44 21.12 10.89 -1.60
CA ALA A 44 21.13 10.06 -0.40
C ALA A 44 19.80 9.29 -0.20
N ILE A 45 18.65 9.94 -0.42
CA ILE A 45 17.34 9.29 -0.34
C ILE A 45 17.22 8.16 -1.38
N ARG A 46 17.68 8.37 -2.62
CA ARG A 46 17.64 7.33 -3.66
C ARG A 46 18.57 6.16 -3.35
N GLU A 47 19.71 6.42 -2.73
CA GLU A 47 20.65 5.38 -2.28
C GLU A 47 20.08 4.57 -1.12
N GLN A 48 19.37 5.22 -0.20
CA GLN A 48 18.66 4.56 0.90
C GLN A 48 17.46 3.73 0.40
N PHE A 49 16.76 4.21 -0.63
CA PHE A 49 15.59 3.56 -1.22
C PHE A 49 15.81 3.24 -2.70
N PRO A 50 16.71 2.29 -3.00
CA PRO A 50 17.02 1.94 -4.38
C PRO A 50 15.78 1.36 -5.05
N ARG A 51 15.59 1.69 -6.34
CA ARG A 51 14.52 1.07 -7.14
C ARG A 51 14.77 -0.43 -7.21
N ARG A 52 13.85 -1.21 -6.65
CA ARG A 52 13.87 -2.67 -6.75
C ARG A 52 13.32 -3.09 -8.10
N ARG A 53 13.96 -4.07 -8.74
CA ARG A 53 13.39 -4.72 -9.92
C ARG A 53 12.21 -5.56 -9.45
N LEU A 54 11.02 -5.21 -9.91
CA LEU A 54 9.80 -5.96 -9.62
C LEU A 54 9.78 -7.28 -10.39
N PRO A 55 9.22 -8.37 -9.82
CA PRO A 55 9.00 -9.59 -10.57
C PRO A 55 8.04 -9.33 -11.73
N LYS A 56 8.20 -10.10 -12.81
CA LYS A 56 7.20 -10.18 -13.87
C LYS A 56 6.17 -11.26 -13.51
N GLY A 57 4.91 -11.05 -13.89
CA GLY A 57 3.91 -12.10 -13.81
C GLY A 57 4.26 -13.28 -14.72
N ILE A 58 3.71 -14.44 -14.42
CA ILE A 58 3.76 -15.63 -15.28
C ILE A 58 3.02 -15.42 -16.62
N ASP A 59 2.10 -14.47 -16.65
CA ASP A 59 1.27 -14.09 -17.78
C ASP A 59 1.63 -12.68 -18.29
N THR A 60 0.79 -12.12 -19.16
CA THR A 60 0.98 -10.78 -19.75
C THR A 60 0.42 -9.65 -18.89
N ASN A 61 -0.04 -9.93 -17.67
CA ASN A 61 -0.68 -8.94 -16.82
C ASN A 61 0.31 -7.88 -16.33
N ARG A 62 -0.15 -6.63 -16.24
CA ARG A 62 0.65 -5.51 -15.76
C ARG A 62 0.63 -5.48 -14.24
N LEU A 63 1.72 -5.98 -13.64
CA LEU A 63 1.91 -5.93 -12.19
C LEU A 63 2.40 -4.54 -11.73
N CYS A 64 1.82 -4.03 -10.64
CA CYS A 64 2.15 -2.74 -10.04
C CYS A 64 1.94 -2.75 -8.51
N GLU A 65 2.15 -1.60 -7.85
CA GLU A 65 1.86 -1.38 -6.41
C GLU A 65 2.32 -2.52 -5.48
N ALA A 66 3.64 -2.69 -5.39
CA ALA A 66 4.27 -3.76 -4.62
C ALA A 66 4.12 -3.60 -3.10
N THR A 67 3.82 -4.70 -2.42
CA THR A 67 3.79 -4.84 -0.95
C THR A 67 4.86 -5.84 -0.53
N TYR A 68 5.86 -5.40 0.24
CA TYR A 68 6.97 -6.25 0.68
C TYR A 68 6.89 -6.57 2.16
N TYR A 69 7.17 -7.82 2.53
CA TYR A 69 7.37 -8.22 3.91
C TYR A 69 8.29 -9.43 4.01
N GLN A 70 8.76 -9.72 5.23
CA GLN A 70 9.49 -10.93 5.54
C GLN A 70 8.53 -11.95 6.14
N ALA A 71 8.51 -13.17 5.58
CA ALA A 71 7.79 -14.29 6.15
C ALA A 71 8.50 -14.81 7.40
N LYS A 72 7.82 -15.64 8.19
CA LYS A 72 8.33 -16.13 9.48
C LYS A 72 9.63 -16.95 9.36
N ASP A 73 9.84 -17.61 8.23
CA ASP A 73 11.07 -18.37 7.95
C ASP A 73 12.24 -17.50 7.46
N GLY A 74 12.05 -16.18 7.39
CA GLY A 74 13.08 -15.22 6.98
C GLY A 74 13.08 -14.88 5.48
N ARG A 75 12.33 -15.60 4.64
CA ARG A 75 12.24 -15.30 3.21
C ARG A 75 11.47 -14.01 2.95
N GLN A 76 11.85 -13.34 1.88
CA GLN A 76 11.22 -12.09 1.43
C GLN A 76 10.05 -12.41 0.52
N VAL A 77 8.91 -11.80 0.80
CA VAL A 77 7.70 -11.92 -0.01
C VAL A 77 7.37 -10.57 -0.61
N VAL A 78 7.01 -10.57 -1.89
CA VAL A 78 6.38 -9.43 -2.54
C VAL A 78 5.02 -9.84 -3.07
N LEU A 79 3.98 -9.11 -2.65
CA LEU A 79 2.66 -9.13 -3.27
C LEU A 79 2.54 -7.95 -4.24
N MET A 80 1.95 -8.20 -5.40
CA MET A 80 1.82 -7.25 -6.49
C MET A 80 0.36 -7.12 -6.88
N ARG A 81 -0.12 -5.89 -7.04
CA ARG A 81 -1.40 -5.62 -7.67
C ARG A 81 -1.33 -5.95 -9.15
N ASP A 82 -2.40 -6.53 -9.67
CA ASP A 82 -2.64 -6.62 -11.10
C ASP A 82 -3.48 -5.42 -11.61
N ASP A 83 -3.10 -4.89 -12.76
CA ASP A 83 -3.80 -3.80 -13.47
C ASP A 83 -4.54 -4.29 -14.73
N CYS A 84 -4.78 -5.59 -14.83
CA CYS A 84 -5.40 -6.29 -15.96
C CYS A 84 -6.62 -7.15 -15.56
N TYR A 85 -7.30 -6.82 -14.46
CA TYR A 85 -8.61 -7.39 -14.06
C TYR A 85 -8.61 -8.90 -13.73
N SER A 86 -7.48 -9.48 -13.33
CA SER A 86 -7.47 -10.82 -12.72
C SER A 86 -8.20 -10.85 -11.37
N HIS A 87 -8.18 -9.70 -10.66
CA HIS A 87 -8.67 -9.54 -9.29
C HIS A 87 -7.96 -10.40 -8.26
N ARG A 88 -6.69 -10.69 -8.52
CA ARG A 88 -5.80 -11.45 -7.64
C ARG A 88 -4.59 -10.61 -7.28
N LEU A 89 -4.08 -10.80 -6.07
CA LEU A 89 -2.69 -10.43 -5.81
C LEU A 89 -1.76 -11.47 -6.44
N TYR A 90 -0.62 -11.01 -6.96
CA TYR A 90 0.44 -11.88 -7.46
C TYR A 90 1.57 -11.94 -6.43
N VAL A 91 2.14 -13.12 -6.22
CA VAL A 91 3.21 -13.33 -5.24
C VAL A 91 4.51 -13.76 -5.91
N SER A 92 5.63 -13.21 -5.43
CA SER A 92 6.96 -13.76 -5.66
C SER A 92 7.68 -13.87 -4.32
N ILE A 93 8.47 -14.94 -4.15
CA ILE A 93 9.19 -15.25 -2.92
C ILE A 93 10.68 -15.33 -3.25
N SER A 94 11.50 -14.66 -2.45
CA SER A 94 12.93 -14.51 -2.64
C SER A 94 13.68 -14.79 -1.34
N ASP A 95 14.85 -15.41 -1.42
CA ASP A 95 15.70 -15.62 -0.26
C ASP A 95 16.43 -14.33 0.17
N ASP A 96 16.73 -13.43 -0.76
CA ASP A 96 17.55 -12.23 -0.52
C ASP A 96 16.79 -10.89 -0.66
N GLY A 97 15.57 -10.92 -1.22
CA GLY A 97 14.75 -9.73 -1.49
C GLY A 97 15.31 -8.80 -2.57
N ARG A 98 16.35 -9.23 -3.30
CA ARG A 98 17.02 -8.48 -4.36
C ARG A 98 16.68 -9.06 -5.72
N ALA A 99 16.75 -10.39 -5.85
CA ALA A 99 16.34 -11.12 -7.04
C ALA A 99 14.98 -11.75 -6.81
N TRP A 100 14.01 -11.39 -7.65
CA TRP A 100 12.64 -11.89 -7.56
C TRP A 100 12.37 -12.87 -8.70
N PRO A 101 12.02 -14.14 -8.39
CA PRO A 101 11.49 -15.07 -9.38
C PRO A 101 10.18 -14.57 -10.03
N THR A 102 9.73 -15.25 -11.08
CA THR A 102 8.42 -15.00 -11.69
C THR A 102 7.32 -14.99 -10.63
N ALA A 103 6.44 -14.00 -10.69
CA ALA A 103 5.30 -13.89 -9.79
C ALA A 103 4.11 -14.70 -10.32
N TYR A 104 3.42 -15.37 -9.41
CA TYR A 104 2.26 -16.20 -9.71
C TYR A 104 1.00 -15.63 -9.06
N PRO A 105 -0.18 -15.75 -9.70
CA PRO A 105 -1.43 -15.34 -9.10
C PRO A 105 -1.72 -16.14 -7.83
N THR A 106 -2.20 -15.46 -6.79
CA THR A 106 -2.68 -16.07 -5.54
C THR A 106 -4.19 -16.27 -5.57
N ASP A 107 -4.74 -16.89 -4.54
CA ASP A 107 -6.17 -16.91 -4.23
C ASP A 107 -6.61 -15.74 -3.34
N ILE A 108 -5.71 -14.82 -2.99
CA ILE A 108 -6.05 -13.61 -2.26
C ILE A 108 -6.79 -12.67 -3.21
N PRO A 109 -8.06 -12.33 -2.94
CA PRO A 109 -8.79 -11.42 -3.79
C PRO A 109 -8.16 -10.02 -3.76
N ASP A 110 -8.28 -9.30 -4.87
CA ASP A 110 -7.84 -7.91 -4.98
C ASP A 110 -8.87 -7.05 -5.71
N SER A 111 -9.32 -6.01 -5.02
CA SER A 111 -9.91 -4.85 -5.66
C SER A 111 -8.86 -3.74 -5.68
N PRO A 112 -8.55 -3.16 -6.85
CA PRO A 112 -7.34 -2.37 -7.01
C PRO A 112 -7.41 -1.05 -6.26
N SER A 113 -6.74 -0.98 -5.12
CA SER A 113 -6.65 0.24 -4.29
C SER A 113 -5.46 0.25 -3.35
N LEU A 114 -4.32 -0.30 -3.80
CA LEU A 114 -3.16 -0.59 -2.97
C LEU A 114 -3.47 -1.60 -1.84
N THR A 115 -2.54 -2.50 -1.63
CA THR A 115 -2.46 -3.29 -0.40
C THR A 115 -1.21 -2.84 0.37
N THR A 116 -1.26 -2.93 1.70
CA THR A 116 -0.10 -2.69 2.57
C THR A 116 0.00 -3.79 3.61
N ASN A 117 1.08 -3.79 4.39
CA ASN A 117 1.27 -4.78 5.44
C ASN A 117 1.87 -4.19 6.72
N VAL A 118 1.76 -4.96 7.80
CA VAL A 118 2.59 -4.83 9.00
C VAL A 118 3.09 -6.23 9.37
N ALA A 119 4.41 -6.40 9.44
CA ALA A 119 5.02 -7.58 10.05
C ALA A 119 5.24 -7.35 11.55
N LEU A 120 4.79 -8.27 12.39
CA LEU A 120 4.99 -8.27 13.83
C LEU A 120 6.29 -8.98 14.20
N PRO A 121 6.88 -8.70 15.39
CA PRO A 121 8.13 -9.32 15.83
C PRO A 121 8.09 -10.86 15.92
N ASP A 122 6.92 -11.47 16.07
CA ASP A 122 6.74 -12.93 16.15
C ASP A 122 6.62 -13.62 14.78
N GLY A 123 6.72 -12.84 13.69
CA GLY A 123 6.57 -13.30 12.31
C GLY A 123 5.13 -13.28 11.80
N THR A 124 4.15 -12.86 12.60
CA THR A 124 2.77 -12.65 12.14
C THR A 124 2.74 -11.48 11.14
N VAL A 125 2.06 -11.67 10.01
CA VAL A 125 1.85 -10.63 9.00
C VAL A 125 0.39 -10.22 8.97
N LEU A 126 0.14 -8.91 9.06
CA LEU A 126 -1.15 -8.29 8.82
C LEU A 126 -1.13 -7.71 7.41
N LEU A 127 -2.09 -8.11 6.58
CA LEU A 127 -2.27 -7.58 5.22
C LEU A 127 -3.52 -6.71 5.20
N ILE A 128 -3.37 -5.44 4.83
CA ILE A 128 -4.44 -4.46 4.86
C ILE A 128 -4.73 -4.00 3.44
N GLY A 129 -5.97 -4.16 3.00
CA GLY A 129 -6.37 -3.85 1.64
C GLY A 129 -7.82 -4.23 1.37
N ASN A 130 -8.28 -3.98 0.15
CA ASN A 130 -9.61 -4.39 -0.29
C ASN A 130 -9.52 -5.80 -0.87
N GLN A 131 -9.28 -6.79 -0.01
CA GLN A 131 -9.17 -8.20 -0.40
C GLN A 131 -10.54 -8.81 -0.68
N MET A 132 -11.27 -8.17 -1.58
CA MET A 132 -12.62 -8.54 -1.96
C MET A 132 -12.69 -8.64 -3.48
N ALA A 133 -13.06 -9.80 -3.97
CA ALA A 133 -13.47 -10.04 -5.34
C ALA A 133 -14.36 -11.28 -5.32
N PRO A 134 -15.60 -11.21 -5.80
CA PRO A 134 -16.51 -12.35 -5.82
C PRO A 134 -16.12 -13.40 -6.87
N ALA A 135 -15.25 -13.05 -7.82
CA ALA A 135 -14.73 -13.97 -8.83
C ALA A 135 -13.38 -13.47 -9.35
N PHE A 136 -12.60 -14.38 -9.94
CA PHE A 136 -11.29 -14.10 -10.53
C PHE A 136 -11.31 -14.31 -12.03
N ASP A 137 -10.32 -13.74 -12.72
CA ASP A 137 -9.98 -14.07 -14.10
C ASP A 137 -11.18 -14.01 -15.06
N ASN A 138 -11.90 -12.88 -15.03
CA ASN A 138 -13.12 -12.66 -15.81
C ASN A 138 -12.87 -11.72 -16.99
N PRO A 139 -12.12 -12.13 -18.03
CA PRO A 139 -11.69 -11.23 -19.12
C PRO A 139 -12.87 -10.62 -19.90
N GLY A 140 -14.06 -11.23 -19.85
CA GLY A 140 -15.28 -10.68 -20.46
C GLY A 140 -15.93 -9.54 -19.68
N LYS A 141 -15.41 -9.16 -18.51
CA LYS A 141 -15.92 -8.08 -17.65
C LYS A 141 -14.76 -7.23 -17.13
N PRO A 142 -14.23 -6.29 -17.92
CA PRO A 142 -13.10 -5.45 -17.55
C PRO A 142 -13.51 -4.33 -16.58
N ASP A 143 -14.18 -4.70 -15.49
CA ASP A 143 -14.63 -3.79 -14.44
C ASP A 143 -14.01 -4.19 -13.11
N HIS A 144 -13.46 -3.21 -12.41
CA HIS A 144 -12.98 -3.43 -11.05
C HIS A 144 -14.14 -3.52 -10.05
N TYR A 145 -14.04 -4.45 -9.11
CA TYR A 145 -14.99 -4.56 -8.01
C TYR A 145 -14.91 -3.36 -7.05
N GLY A 146 -15.86 -3.30 -6.12
CA GLY A 146 -15.93 -2.24 -5.10
C GLY A 146 -14.75 -2.25 -4.12
N ARG A 147 -14.68 -1.24 -3.25
CA ARG A 147 -13.64 -1.10 -2.20
C ARG A 147 -14.25 -1.14 -0.80
N ASP A 148 -15.25 -1.99 -0.61
CA ASP A 148 -16.00 -2.12 0.64
C ASP A 148 -16.22 -3.61 0.94
N PRO A 149 -15.66 -4.16 2.03
CA PRO A 149 -14.91 -3.46 3.10
C PRO A 149 -13.42 -3.22 2.79
N LEU A 150 -12.79 -2.40 3.64
CA LEU A 150 -11.34 -2.47 3.88
C LEU A 150 -11.09 -3.56 4.93
N LEU A 151 -10.20 -4.50 4.61
CA LEU A 151 -9.94 -5.69 5.40
C LEU A 151 -8.58 -5.65 6.09
N VAL A 152 -8.47 -6.37 7.20
CA VAL A 152 -7.20 -6.79 7.82
C VAL A 152 -7.17 -8.32 7.78
N SER A 153 -6.33 -8.88 6.93
CA SER A 153 -6.06 -10.32 6.85
C SER A 153 -4.84 -10.69 7.69
N VAL A 154 -4.89 -11.81 8.40
CA VAL A 154 -3.87 -12.23 9.36
C VAL A 154 -3.24 -13.55 8.92
N SER A 155 -1.92 -13.57 8.85
CA SER A 155 -1.11 -14.76 8.59
C SER A 155 -0.10 -14.96 9.71
N ALA A 156 -0.01 -16.18 10.25
CA ALA A 156 0.97 -16.53 11.29
C ALA A 156 2.36 -16.88 10.73
N ASP A 157 2.45 -17.13 9.42
CA ASP A 157 3.68 -17.56 8.74
C ASP A 157 4.13 -16.62 7.61
N GLY A 158 3.25 -15.73 7.15
CA GLY A 158 3.47 -14.86 5.99
C GLY A 158 3.13 -15.50 4.65
N TYR A 159 2.48 -16.66 4.63
CA TYR A 159 2.08 -17.34 3.38
C TYR A 159 0.58 -17.55 3.31
N THR A 160 -0.02 -18.05 4.40
CA THR A 160 -1.45 -18.37 4.43
C THR A 160 -2.18 -17.34 5.29
N PHE A 161 -3.12 -16.61 4.69
CA PHE A 161 -3.96 -15.63 5.37
C PHE A 161 -5.32 -16.25 5.70
N SER A 162 -5.38 -16.97 6.82
CA SER A 162 -6.54 -17.80 7.18
C SER A 162 -7.69 -17.05 7.86
N ARG A 163 -7.49 -15.78 8.23
CA ARG A 163 -8.50 -14.93 8.89
C ARG A 163 -8.49 -13.56 8.25
N ALA A 164 -9.68 -12.99 8.03
CA ALA A 164 -9.87 -11.62 7.58
C ALA A 164 -10.94 -10.93 8.41
N TYR A 165 -10.69 -9.68 8.79
CA TYR A 165 -11.60 -8.86 9.58
C TYR A 165 -11.97 -7.59 8.80
N ALA A 166 -13.24 -7.22 8.81
CA ALA A 166 -13.68 -5.94 8.28
C ALA A 166 -13.24 -4.81 9.22
N LEU A 167 -12.30 -3.99 8.78
CA LEU A 167 -11.78 -2.85 9.52
C LEU A 167 -12.66 -1.61 9.35
N ARG A 168 -13.16 -1.42 8.12
CA ARG A 168 -14.06 -0.33 7.76
C ARG A 168 -15.01 -0.82 6.67
N CYS A 169 -16.29 -0.58 6.91
CA CYS A 169 -17.34 -0.79 5.93
C CYS A 169 -18.00 0.55 5.57
N GLY A 170 -18.67 0.56 4.43
CA GLY A 170 -19.51 1.66 3.99
C GLY A 170 -18.78 2.72 3.16
N GLN A 171 -19.59 3.66 2.71
CA GLN A 171 -19.17 4.75 1.84
C GLN A 171 -19.37 6.09 2.57
N GLN A 172 -18.58 7.09 2.22
CA GLN A 172 -18.82 8.45 2.70
C GLN A 172 -19.75 9.22 1.74
N GLU A 173 -20.39 10.26 2.26
CA GLU A 173 -20.98 11.28 1.40
C GLU A 173 -19.88 12.02 0.65
N TRP A 174 -20.13 12.32 -0.63
CA TRP A 174 -19.14 12.95 -1.50
C TRP A 174 -19.19 14.46 -1.33
N HIS A 175 -18.05 15.08 -1.01
CA HIS A 175 -17.93 16.54 -1.00
C HIS A 175 -17.83 17.10 -2.41
N ILE A 176 -17.19 16.37 -3.33
CA ILE A 176 -17.06 16.76 -4.74
C ILE A 176 -17.96 15.86 -5.59
N PRO A 177 -18.75 16.42 -6.54
CA PRO A 177 -19.61 15.63 -7.42
C PRO A 177 -18.88 14.43 -8.03
N ARG A 178 -19.46 13.23 -7.88
CA ARG A 178 -18.83 11.94 -8.24
C ARG A 178 -18.23 11.95 -9.65
N LYS A 179 -18.91 12.58 -10.61
CA LYS A 179 -18.48 12.67 -12.03
C LYS A 179 -17.15 13.39 -12.26
N LEU A 180 -16.69 14.21 -11.30
CA LEU A 180 -15.47 15.01 -11.44
C LEU A 180 -14.19 14.27 -11.03
N VAL A 181 -14.31 13.14 -10.33
CA VAL A 181 -13.15 12.38 -9.84
C VAL A 181 -13.33 10.91 -10.21
N ARG A 182 -12.38 10.38 -10.98
CA ARG A 182 -12.41 9.01 -11.49
C ARG A 182 -11.86 7.98 -10.50
N GLY A 183 -12.34 6.74 -10.62
CA GLY A 183 -11.78 5.58 -9.92
C GLY A 183 -11.93 5.64 -8.39
N ARG A 184 -13.03 6.18 -7.87
CA ARG A 184 -13.27 6.32 -6.42
C ARG A 184 -13.54 4.98 -5.71
N GLY A 185 -14.04 3.95 -6.39
CA GLY A 185 -14.25 2.60 -5.83
C GLY A 185 -15.23 2.46 -4.66
N GLY A 186 -15.78 3.55 -4.10
CA GLY A 186 -16.92 3.53 -3.18
C GLY A 186 -16.58 3.49 -1.69
N GLY A 187 -15.52 2.78 -1.26
CA GLY A 187 -15.16 2.64 0.16
C GLY A 187 -13.74 3.09 0.52
N ALA A 188 -13.28 2.63 1.69
CA ALA A 188 -11.94 2.88 2.22
C ALA A 188 -10.85 2.25 1.33
N GLN A 189 -9.78 3.00 1.07
CA GLN A 189 -8.80 2.68 0.02
C GLN A 189 -7.44 3.34 0.25
N TYR A 190 -6.40 2.83 -0.41
CA TYR A 190 -5.01 3.31 -0.27
C TYR A 190 -4.53 3.32 1.18
N PRO A 191 -4.54 2.16 1.86
CA PRO A 191 -4.17 2.08 3.26
C PRO A 191 -2.66 2.31 3.48
N SER A 192 -2.33 2.88 4.62
CA SER A 192 -1.02 2.87 5.26
C SER A 192 -1.21 2.45 6.72
N ALA A 193 -0.33 1.60 7.25
CA ALA A 193 -0.53 1.02 8.55
C ALA A 193 0.75 0.98 9.38
N LEU A 194 0.59 1.02 10.70
CA LEU A 194 1.65 0.75 11.67
C LEU A 194 1.06 0.15 12.94
N VAL A 195 1.89 -0.60 13.65
CA VAL A 195 1.58 -1.04 15.01
C VAL A 195 2.36 -0.19 16.00
N HIS A 196 1.66 0.28 17.03
CA HIS A 196 2.27 1.00 18.14
C HIS A 196 1.65 0.54 19.46
N GLY A 197 2.50 -0.02 20.33
CA GLY A 197 2.05 -0.72 21.53
C GLY A 197 1.11 -1.86 21.18
N LYS A 198 -0.07 -1.89 21.82
CA LYS A 198 -1.08 -2.95 21.65
C LYS A 198 -2.11 -2.67 20.54
N HIS A 199 -1.86 -1.69 19.67
CA HIS A 199 -2.83 -1.26 18.68
C HIS A 199 -2.25 -1.24 17.26
N LEU A 200 -3.09 -1.64 16.32
CA LEU A 200 -2.93 -1.36 14.90
C LEU A 200 -3.57 0.00 14.59
N TYR A 201 -2.83 0.86 13.89
CA TYR A 201 -3.32 2.09 13.30
C TYR A 201 -3.32 1.94 11.79
N VAL A 202 -4.43 2.27 11.16
CA VAL A 202 -4.57 2.23 9.69
C VAL A 202 -5.12 3.55 9.22
N LEU A 203 -4.31 4.29 8.47
CA LEU A 203 -4.71 5.45 7.72
C LEU A 203 -5.18 5.01 6.33
N TYR A 204 -6.22 5.62 5.80
CA TYR A 204 -6.72 5.33 4.46
C TYR A 204 -7.45 6.56 3.92
N SER A 205 -7.55 6.65 2.60
CA SER A 205 -8.47 7.61 2.02
C SER A 205 -9.89 7.05 2.02
N MET A 206 -10.87 7.92 2.24
CA MET A 206 -12.26 7.64 1.95
C MET A 206 -12.63 8.48 0.73
N GLY A 207 -13.11 7.79 -0.30
CA GLY A 207 -13.56 8.44 -1.50
C GLY A 207 -12.52 9.22 -2.33
N LYS A 208 -11.23 9.15 -2.00
CA LYS A 208 -10.18 10.03 -2.54
C LYS A 208 -10.39 11.52 -2.24
N GLU A 209 -11.08 11.85 -1.15
CA GLU A 209 -11.29 13.22 -0.69
C GLU A 209 -10.77 13.38 0.73
N ASP A 210 -11.16 12.47 1.61
CA ASP A 210 -10.84 12.55 3.02
C ASP A 210 -9.79 11.53 3.40
N VAL A 211 -8.99 11.88 4.42
CA VAL A 211 -8.05 10.96 5.05
C VAL A 211 -8.61 10.58 6.42
N TRP A 212 -8.78 9.28 6.61
CA TRP A 212 -9.34 8.69 7.82
C TRP A 212 -8.28 7.84 8.51
N ILE A 213 -8.47 7.62 9.81
CA ILE A 213 -7.67 6.68 10.59
C ILE A 213 -8.58 5.77 11.43
N SER A 214 -8.31 4.47 11.40
CA SER A 214 -8.88 3.50 12.34
C SER A 214 -7.80 3.05 13.31
N ARG A 215 -8.17 2.90 14.59
CA ARG A 215 -7.34 2.28 15.63
C ARG A 215 -8.05 1.04 16.15
N VAL A 216 -7.37 -0.10 16.13
CA VAL A 216 -7.92 -1.38 16.58
C VAL A 216 -6.96 -2.06 17.55
N PRO A 217 -7.42 -2.56 18.72
CA PRO A 217 -6.62 -3.42 19.58
C PRO A 217 -6.17 -4.69 18.85
N LEU A 218 -4.90 -5.08 19.00
CA LEU A 218 -4.39 -6.32 18.40
C LEU A 218 -5.13 -7.57 18.93
N SER A 219 -5.64 -7.51 20.16
CA SER A 219 -6.46 -8.56 20.77
C SER A 219 -7.74 -8.85 19.97
N ASP A 220 -8.33 -7.84 19.33
CA ASP A 220 -9.58 -7.97 18.58
C ASP A 220 -9.34 -8.70 17.24
N LEU A 221 -8.08 -8.73 16.79
CA LEU A 221 -7.62 -9.53 15.65
C LEU A 221 -7.16 -10.95 16.07
N GLY A 222 -7.32 -11.30 17.35
CA GLY A 222 -6.87 -12.57 17.92
C GLY A 222 -5.36 -12.66 18.09
N LEU A 223 -4.69 -11.54 18.37
CA LEU A 223 -3.23 -11.45 18.54
C LEU A 223 -2.88 -11.01 19.97
N SER A 224 -1.92 -11.69 20.60
CA SER A 224 -1.29 -11.17 21.81
C SER A 224 -0.42 -9.99 21.41
N GLY A 225 -0.73 -8.78 21.89
CA GLY A 225 -0.05 -7.56 21.47
C GLY A 225 1.48 -7.66 21.52
N ALA A 226 2.17 -6.96 20.60
CA ALA A 226 3.62 -6.89 20.57
C ALA A 226 4.15 -6.47 21.95
N ARG A 227 5.01 -7.30 22.55
CA ARG A 227 5.71 -6.97 23.80
C ARG A 227 6.75 -5.90 23.56
#